data_AF-R7HC95-F1
#
_entry.id   AF-R7HC95-F1
#
_cell.length_a   1.000
_cell.length_b   1.000
_cell.length_c   1.000
_cell.angle_alpha   90.00
_cell.angle_beta   90.00
_cell.angle_gamma   90.00
#
_symmetry.space_group_name_H-M   'P 1'
#
loop_
_entity.id
_entity.type
_entity.pdbx_description
1 polymer ?
#
loop_
_entity_poly.entity_id
_entity_poly.type
_entity_poly.pdbx_seq_one_letter_code
_entity_poly.pdbx_strand_id
1 'polypeptide(L)'
;MYRITDDRQQQCLEKFFAKEKTWYPDYFGCKFAAYMMFFCGIIGWLFPYQAEWVSIHESIKTYGIYTMIYLLGFSFYSQMFTSYKGSKRNRNLGEILQNLPVSSVQTAIFKAKKTLKICGRIAVIAAVGQTFFAIVALHTFSIGNILMPIAVLYVLPAGICAVEIAVELWKGQTPVRLKKG
;
A
#
# COMPACT_ATOMS: atom_id res chain seq x y z
N MET A 1 -1.57 -27.76 10.80
CA MET A 1 -2.49 -27.14 9.82
C MET A 1 -2.23 -25.64 9.85
N TYR A 2 -1.49 -25.08 8.88
CA TYR A 2 -1.18 -23.65 8.83
C TYR A 2 -2.47 -22.88 8.57
N ARG A 3 -3.09 -22.29 9.60
CA ARG A 3 -4.20 -21.35 9.38
C ARG A 3 -3.62 -20.11 8.70
N ILE A 4 -4.00 -19.90 7.44
CA ILE A 4 -3.60 -18.76 6.59
C ILE A 4 -3.94 -17.42 7.26
N THR A 5 -4.85 -17.40 8.23
CA THR A 5 -5.19 -16.22 9.00
C THR A 5 -5.64 -16.63 10.40
N ASP A 6 -5.01 -16.09 11.44
CA ASP A 6 -5.43 -16.29 12.84
C ASP A 6 -6.01 -14.97 13.39
N ASP A 7 -7.31 -14.97 13.66
CA ASP A 7 -8.03 -13.79 14.14
C ASP A 7 -7.52 -13.28 15.48
N ARG A 8 -7.01 -14.15 16.36
CA ARG A 8 -6.45 -13.73 17.66
C ARG A 8 -5.15 -12.96 17.46
N GLN A 9 -4.31 -13.41 16.54
CA GLN A 9 -3.06 -12.74 16.21
C GLN A 9 -3.32 -11.43 15.45
N GLN A 10 -4.34 -11.37 14.58
CA GLN A 10 -4.81 -10.11 13.98
C GLN A 10 -5.32 -9.11 15.03
N GLN A 11 -6.15 -9.54 15.98
CA GLN A 11 -6.64 -8.68 17.07
C GLN A 11 -5.51 -8.20 17.99
N CYS A 12 -4.50 -9.04 18.23
CA CYS A 12 -3.31 -8.66 18.98
C CYS A 12 -2.54 -7.55 18.27
N LEU A 13 -2.31 -7.69 16.95
CA LEU A 13 -1.72 -6.64 16.12
C LEU A 13 -2.56 -5.35 16.16
N GLU A 14 -3.88 -5.45 16.06
CA GLU A 14 -4.75 -4.27 16.08
C GLU A 14 -4.62 -3.48 17.39
N LYS A 15 -4.60 -4.17 18.54
CA LYS A 15 -4.41 -3.54 19.85
C LYS A 15 -3.02 -2.94 20.00
N PHE A 16 -1.99 -3.64 19.55
CA PHE A 16 -0.61 -3.18 19.58
C PHE A 16 -0.44 -1.90 18.74
N PHE A 17 -0.84 -1.95 17.47
CA PHE A 17 -0.80 -0.79 16.59
C PHE A 17 -1.72 0.33 17.06
N ALA A 18 -2.87 0.07 17.70
CA ALA A 18 -3.71 1.12 18.26
C ALA A 18 -3.00 1.88 19.40
N LYS A 19 -2.29 1.16 20.28
CA LYS A 19 -1.60 1.75 21.43
C LYS A 19 -0.36 2.56 21.03
N GLU A 20 0.32 2.11 19.99
CA GLU A 20 1.61 2.69 19.58
C GLU A 20 1.45 3.84 18.57
N LYS A 21 0.35 3.83 17.78
CA LYS A 21 -0.10 4.96 16.94
C LYS A 21 -0.24 6.27 17.70
N THR A 22 -0.52 6.21 19.00
CA THR A 22 -0.75 7.38 19.85
C THR A 22 0.53 8.10 20.29
N TRP A 23 1.71 7.48 20.16
CA TRP A 23 2.93 7.98 20.83
C TRP A 23 4.15 8.17 19.92
N TYR A 24 4.05 7.91 18.61
CA TYR A 24 5.19 7.94 17.72
C TYR A 24 5.17 9.18 16.78
N PRO A 25 6.05 10.17 16.94
CA PRO A 25 6.02 11.40 16.14
C PRO A 25 6.34 11.15 14.66
N ASP A 26 7.24 10.22 14.35
CA ASP A 26 7.57 9.84 12.96
C ASP A 26 6.38 9.12 12.27
N TYR A 27 5.48 8.48 13.05
CA TYR A 27 4.25 7.88 12.51
C TYR A 27 3.37 8.95 11.87
N PHE A 28 3.23 10.11 12.52
CA PHE A 28 2.41 11.20 12.02
C PHE A 28 3.05 11.85 10.77
N GLY A 29 4.37 12.04 10.78
CA GLY A 29 5.12 12.56 9.63
C GLY A 29 5.03 11.66 8.40
N CYS A 30 5.30 10.36 8.53
CA CYS A 30 5.17 9.40 7.42
C CYS A 30 3.72 9.24 6.95
N LYS A 31 2.74 9.30 7.87
CA LYS A 31 1.32 9.29 7.52
C LYS A 31 0.97 10.50 6.65
N PHE A 32 1.34 11.69 7.10
CA PHE A 32 1.08 12.94 6.39
C PHE A 32 1.77 12.93 5.02
N ALA A 33 3.04 12.56 4.96
CA ALA A 33 3.79 12.44 3.70
C ALA A 33 3.15 11.44 2.73
N ALA A 34 2.73 10.26 3.21
CA ALA A 34 2.03 9.27 2.40
C ALA A 34 0.72 9.82 1.82
N TYR A 35 -0.10 10.51 2.65
CA TYR A 35 -1.34 11.12 2.17
C TYR A 35 -1.09 12.27 1.18
N MET A 36 -0.07 13.09 1.38
CA MET A 36 0.30 14.15 0.43
C MET A 36 0.72 13.56 -0.92
N MET A 37 1.52 12.50 -0.92
CA MET A 37 1.91 11.79 -2.14
C MET A 37 0.71 11.14 -2.84
N PHE A 38 -0.19 10.50 -2.08
CA PHE A 38 -1.42 9.97 -2.64
C PHE A 38 -2.30 11.08 -3.24
N PHE A 39 -2.42 12.22 -2.58
CA PHE A 39 -3.19 13.35 -3.10
C PHE A 39 -2.61 13.88 -4.42
N CYS A 40 -1.30 14.08 -4.51
CA CYS A 40 -0.62 14.48 -5.74
C CYS A 40 -0.81 13.45 -6.87
N GLY A 41 -0.69 12.16 -6.54
CA GLY A 41 -0.93 11.07 -7.49
C GLY A 41 -2.37 11.06 -8.00
N ILE A 42 -3.36 11.21 -7.11
CA ILE A 42 -4.79 11.20 -7.47
C ILE A 42 -5.14 12.38 -8.37
N ILE A 43 -4.59 13.59 -8.11
CA ILE A 43 -4.87 14.76 -8.95
C ILE A 43 -4.45 14.50 -10.41
N GLY A 44 -3.26 13.94 -10.62
CA GLY A 44 -2.83 13.54 -11.97
C GLY A 44 -3.74 12.48 -12.58
N TRP A 45 -4.22 11.55 -11.75
CA TRP A 45 -5.21 10.56 -12.16
C TRP A 45 -6.62 11.12 -12.37
N LEU A 46 -6.96 12.37 -12.05
CA LEU A 46 -8.31 12.92 -12.32
C LEU A 46 -8.52 13.28 -13.79
N PHE A 47 -7.43 13.46 -14.55
CA PHE A 47 -7.53 13.77 -15.97
C PHE A 47 -8.07 12.56 -16.74
N PRO A 48 -9.12 12.76 -17.56
CA PRO A 48 -9.79 11.67 -18.26
C PRO A 48 -8.85 11.11 -19.35
N TYR A 49 -8.86 9.78 -19.48
CA TYR A 49 -8.00 9.06 -20.42
C TYR A 49 -8.09 9.60 -21.86
N GLN A 50 -9.28 10.05 -22.24
CA GLN A 50 -9.61 10.56 -23.57
C GLN A 50 -8.92 11.90 -23.91
N ALA A 51 -8.57 12.72 -22.90
CA ALA A 51 -7.91 14.00 -23.12
C ALA A 51 -6.44 13.86 -23.54
N GLU A 52 -5.78 12.75 -23.18
CA GLU A 52 -4.33 12.60 -23.34
C GLU A 52 -3.91 11.92 -24.66
N TRP A 53 -4.84 11.32 -25.41
CA TRP A 53 -4.60 10.60 -26.68
C TRP A 53 -4.01 11.43 -27.84
N VAL A 54 -3.66 12.70 -27.63
CA VAL A 54 -2.92 13.52 -28.61
C VAL A 54 -1.57 12.87 -28.95
N SER A 55 -0.96 12.11 -28.03
CA SER A 55 0.24 11.31 -28.25
C SER A 55 0.33 10.15 -27.25
N ILE A 56 0.25 8.90 -27.74
CA ILE A 56 0.33 7.67 -26.92
C ILE A 56 1.62 7.64 -26.07
N HIS A 57 2.73 8.11 -26.64
CA HIS A 57 4.03 8.11 -25.96
C HIS A 57 4.12 9.15 -24.83
N GLU A 58 3.52 10.33 -25.01
CA GLU A 58 3.44 11.37 -23.97
C GLU A 58 2.48 10.93 -22.85
N SER A 59 1.34 10.35 -23.21
CA SER A 59 0.34 9.83 -22.25
C SER A 59 0.93 8.78 -21.32
N ILE A 60 1.69 7.81 -21.86
CA ILE A 60 2.31 6.74 -21.08
C ILE A 60 3.34 7.31 -20.08
N LYS A 61 4.10 8.34 -20.47
CA LYS A 61 5.05 9.00 -19.57
C LYS A 61 4.32 9.72 -18.44
N THR A 62 3.26 10.44 -18.74
CA THR A 62 2.48 11.22 -17.77
C THR A 62 1.79 10.32 -16.74
N TYR A 63 1.04 9.31 -17.19
CA TYR A 63 0.46 8.30 -16.29
C TYR A 63 1.52 7.50 -15.53
N GLY A 64 2.67 7.24 -16.15
CA GLY A 64 3.82 6.62 -15.52
C GLY A 64 4.32 7.44 -14.32
N ILE A 65 4.50 8.74 -14.49
CA ILE A 65 4.93 9.66 -13.42
C ILE A 65 3.90 9.68 -12.28
N TYR A 66 2.61 9.79 -12.57
CA TYR A 66 1.57 9.77 -11.54
C TYR A 66 1.52 8.45 -10.79
N THR A 67 1.72 7.34 -11.51
CA THR A 67 1.81 6.00 -10.91
C THR A 67 3.04 5.89 -10.02
N MET A 68 4.19 6.44 -10.41
CA MET A 68 5.40 6.46 -9.57
C MET A 68 5.21 7.27 -8.29
N ILE A 69 4.58 8.46 -8.37
CA ILE A 69 4.25 9.27 -7.19
C ILE A 69 3.30 8.51 -6.25
N TYR A 70 2.30 7.83 -6.83
CA TYR A 70 1.38 6.98 -6.07
C TYR A 70 2.10 5.79 -5.39
N LEU A 71 2.99 5.11 -6.11
CA LEU A 71 3.80 4.01 -5.57
C LEU A 71 4.78 4.48 -4.49
N LEU A 72 5.28 5.72 -4.60
CA LEU A 72 6.09 6.35 -3.57
C LEU A 72 5.27 6.60 -2.30
N GLY A 73 4.04 7.12 -2.44
CA GLY A 73 3.08 7.24 -1.35
C GLY A 73 2.74 5.89 -0.71
N PHE A 74 2.56 4.85 -1.53
CA PHE A 74 2.38 3.47 -1.09
C PHE A 74 3.59 2.97 -0.30
N SER A 75 4.80 3.28 -0.74
CA SER A 75 6.04 2.88 -0.05
C SER A 75 6.16 3.55 1.32
N PHE A 76 5.85 4.85 1.44
CA PHE A 76 5.81 5.54 2.74
C PHE A 76 4.70 4.99 3.64
N TYR A 77 3.53 4.66 3.09
CA TYR A 77 2.45 4.06 3.86
C TYR A 77 2.79 2.63 4.32
N SER A 78 3.48 1.87 3.48
CA SER A 78 3.99 0.53 3.75
C SER A 78 5.06 0.57 4.86
N GLN A 79 5.97 1.56 4.79
CA GLN A 79 7.01 1.82 5.80
C GLN A 79 6.46 2.09 7.20
N MET A 80 5.25 2.64 7.33
CA MET A 80 4.58 2.80 8.62
C MET A 80 4.41 1.46 9.39
N PHE A 81 4.32 0.34 8.66
CA PHE A 81 4.14 -0.99 9.24
C PHE A 81 5.45 -1.80 9.31
N THR A 82 6.52 -1.34 8.64
CA THR A 82 7.83 -2.01 8.61
C THR A 82 8.94 -1.26 9.37
N SER A 83 8.88 0.06 9.48
CA SER A 83 9.87 0.90 10.18
C SER A 83 9.29 1.51 11.45
N TYR A 84 9.56 0.87 12.59
CA TYR A 84 9.62 1.56 13.88
C TYR A 84 11.09 1.84 14.17
N LYS A 85 11.51 3.08 13.96
CA LYS A 85 12.87 3.54 14.27
C LYS A 85 12.87 4.14 15.68
N GLY A 86 12.99 3.31 16.70
CA GLY A 86 12.99 3.76 18.10
C GLY A 86 13.90 4.97 18.32
N SER A 87 13.31 6.07 18.77
CA SER A 87 14.04 7.28 19.14
C SER A 87 15.12 6.91 20.17
N LYS A 88 16.38 7.19 19.81
CA LYS A 88 17.63 7.10 20.59
C LYS A 88 18.34 5.74 20.77
N ARG A 89 17.82 4.61 20.29
CA ARG A 89 18.62 3.38 20.07
C ARG A 89 17.88 2.51 19.06
N ASN A 90 18.52 2.17 17.94
CA ASN A 90 17.99 1.28 16.89
C ASN A 90 17.58 -0.08 17.50
N ARG A 91 16.36 -0.21 18.03
CA ARG A 91 15.72 -1.50 18.28
C ARG A 91 14.85 -1.80 17.09
N ASN A 92 15.23 -2.81 16.32
CA ASN A 92 14.48 -3.26 15.16
C ASN A 92 13.10 -3.75 15.63
N LEU A 93 12.04 -3.38 14.92
CA LEU A 93 10.68 -3.90 15.17
C LEU A 93 10.65 -5.43 15.13
N GLY A 94 11.60 -6.07 14.45
CA GLY A 94 11.85 -7.51 14.54
C GLY A 94 12.07 -8.03 15.96
N GLU A 95 12.72 -7.27 16.86
CA GLU A 95 12.91 -7.65 18.27
C GLU A 95 11.64 -7.44 19.11
N ILE A 96 10.80 -6.45 18.77
CA ILE A 96 9.53 -6.21 19.49
C ILE A 96 8.46 -7.19 19.00
N LEU A 97 8.36 -7.42 17.68
CA LEU A 97 7.49 -8.44 17.08
C LEU A 97 7.92 -9.86 17.46
N GLN A 98 9.21 -10.15 17.67
CA GLN A 98 9.67 -11.44 18.24
C GLN A 98 9.19 -11.67 19.68
N ASN A 99 8.94 -10.61 20.44
CA ASN A 99 8.38 -10.69 21.79
C ASN A 99 6.84 -10.77 21.79
N LEU A 100 6.19 -10.51 20.66
CA LEU A 100 4.76 -10.79 20.48
C LEU A 100 4.57 -12.19 19.89
N PRO A 101 3.52 -12.94 20.30
CA PRO A 101 3.23 -14.26 19.76
C PRO A 101 2.59 -14.16 18.36
N VAL A 102 3.22 -13.46 17.41
CA VAL A 102 2.66 -13.21 16.07
C VAL A 102 3.67 -13.54 14.97
N SER A 103 3.23 -14.31 13.97
CA SER A 103 4.08 -14.69 12.85
C SER A 103 4.34 -13.50 11.90
N SER A 104 5.52 -13.50 11.27
CA SER A 104 5.89 -12.50 10.24
C SER A 104 4.90 -12.50 9.07
N VAL A 105 4.44 -13.68 8.67
CA VAL A 105 3.43 -13.88 7.62
C VAL A 105 2.12 -13.18 7.96
N GLN A 106 1.62 -13.30 9.19
CA GLN A 106 0.38 -12.62 9.58
C GLN A 106 0.53 -11.12 9.72
N THR A 107 1.71 -10.64 10.11
CA THR A 107 2.06 -9.22 10.08
C THR A 107 2.01 -8.68 8.64
N ALA A 108 2.56 -9.43 7.68
CA ALA A 108 2.51 -9.08 6.25
C ALA A 108 1.06 -9.10 5.71
N ILE A 109 0.25 -10.10 6.08
CA ILE A 109 -1.17 -10.18 5.69
C ILE A 109 -1.97 -9.00 6.28
N PHE A 110 -1.72 -8.66 7.54
CA PHE A 110 -2.38 -7.52 8.19
C PHE A 110 -2.05 -6.20 7.50
N LYS A 111 -0.77 -5.98 7.21
CA LYS A 111 -0.27 -4.83 6.45
C LYS A 111 -0.93 -4.76 5.08
N ALA A 112 -0.88 -5.85 4.32
CA ALA A 112 -1.51 -5.94 3.01
C ALA A 112 -3.01 -5.62 3.06
N LYS A 113 -3.76 -6.18 4.02
CA LYS A 113 -5.20 -5.94 4.18
C LYS A 113 -5.50 -4.46 4.46
N LYS A 114 -4.73 -3.80 5.34
CA LYS A 114 -4.95 -2.37 5.64
C LYS A 114 -4.55 -1.46 4.48
N THR A 115 -3.45 -1.76 3.80
CA THR A 115 -3.00 -0.97 2.66
C THR A 115 -3.94 -1.14 1.47
N LEU A 116 -4.33 -2.36 1.14
CA LEU A 116 -5.28 -2.63 0.05
C LEU A 116 -6.65 -1.98 0.26
N LYS A 117 -7.12 -1.90 1.51
CA LYS A 117 -8.37 -1.20 1.83
C LYS A 117 -8.30 0.30 1.48
N ILE A 118 -7.15 0.94 1.67
CA ILE A 118 -6.95 2.35 1.33
C ILE A 118 -6.74 2.50 -0.17
N CYS A 119 -5.90 1.66 -0.79
CA CYS A 119 -5.71 1.65 -2.24
C CYS A 119 -7.04 1.45 -2.99
N GLY A 120 -7.91 0.56 -2.50
CA GLY A 120 -9.24 0.35 -3.07
C GLY A 120 -10.13 1.59 -2.96
N ARG A 121 -10.12 2.29 -1.82
CA ARG A 121 -10.85 3.56 -1.66
C ARG A 121 -10.33 4.64 -2.62
N ILE A 122 -9.01 4.75 -2.74
CA ILE A 122 -8.36 5.72 -3.63
C ILE A 122 -8.69 5.39 -5.10
N ALA A 123 -8.61 4.12 -5.50
CA ALA A 123 -8.94 3.69 -6.85
C ALA A 123 -10.40 4.00 -7.23
N VAL A 124 -11.34 3.81 -6.29
CA VAL A 124 -12.75 4.18 -6.50
C VAL A 124 -12.90 5.69 -6.64
N ILE A 125 -12.26 6.50 -5.78
CA ILE A 125 -12.31 7.96 -5.88
C ILE A 125 -11.73 8.44 -7.22
N ALA A 126 -10.60 7.87 -7.65
CA ALA A 126 -9.99 8.18 -8.93
C ALA A 126 -10.90 7.79 -10.11
N ALA A 127 -11.50 6.59 -10.09
CA ALA A 127 -12.42 6.14 -11.14
C ALA A 127 -13.67 7.02 -11.25
N VAL A 128 -14.26 7.39 -10.12
CA VAL A 128 -15.41 8.31 -10.08
C VAL A 128 -15.00 9.70 -10.57
N GLY A 129 -13.84 10.19 -10.11
CA GLY A 129 -13.30 11.48 -10.52
C GLY A 129 -13.04 11.55 -12.04
N GLN A 130 -12.33 10.57 -12.60
CA GLN A 130 -12.10 10.50 -14.05
C GLN A 130 -13.38 10.43 -14.85
N THR A 131 -14.35 9.63 -14.39
CA THR A 131 -15.64 9.50 -15.07
C THR A 131 -16.42 10.82 -15.02
N PHE A 132 -16.43 11.50 -13.88
CA PHE A 132 -17.07 12.81 -13.72
C PHE A 132 -16.43 13.87 -14.63
N PHE A 133 -15.10 13.99 -14.62
CA PHE A 133 -14.38 14.93 -15.49
C PHE A 133 -14.56 14.60 -16.97
N ALA A 134 -14.60 13.32 -17.36
CA ALA A 134 -14.88 12.94 -18.75
C ALA A 134 -16.27 13.37 -19.21
N ILE A 135 -17.29 13.19 -18.37
CA ILE A 135 -18.68 13.56 -18.69
C ILE A 135 -18.82 15.08 -18.74
N VAL A 136 -18.25 15.80 -17.77
CA VAL A 136 -18.42 17.26 -17.64
C VAL A 136 -17.54 18.04 -18.62
N ALA A 137 -16.28 17.65 -18.81
CA ALA A 137 -15.32 18.40 -19.61
C ALA A 137 -15.28 17.95 -21.09
N LEU A 138 -15.53 16.66 -21.35
CA LEU A 138 -15.42 16.08 -22.69
C LEU A 138 -16.76 15.59 -23.26
N HIS A 139 -17.86 15.65 -22.48
CA HIS A 139 -19.19 15.12 -22.87
C HIS A 139 -19.14 13.66 -23.38
N THR A 140 -18.24 12.85 -22.84
CA THR A 140 -18.04 11.46 -23.27
C THR A 140 -17.94 10.52 -22.08
N PHE A 141 -18.38 9.29 -22.30
CA PHE A 141 -18.28 8.20 -21.35
C PHE A 141 -17.42 7.08 -21.94
N SER A 142 -16.40 6.68 -21.19
CA SER A 142 -15.55 5.55 -21.56
C SER A 142 -15.36 4.63 -20.37
N ILE A 143 -15.54 3.33 -20.61
CA ILE A 143 -15.24 2.27 -19.64
C ILE A 143 -13.76 2.31 -19.24
N GLY A 144 -12.88 2.79 -20.13
CA GLY A 144 -11.46 2.97 -19.85
C GLY A 144 -11.19 3.92 -18.67
N ASN A 145 -12.03 4.95 -18.47
CA ASN A 145 -11.92 5.89 -17.35
C ASN A 145 -12.23 5.26 -15.98
N ILE A 146 -12.85 4.07 -15.97
CA ILE A 146 -13.12 3.30 -14.75
C ILE A 146 -12.10 2.16 -14.62
N LEU A 147 -11.80 1.47 -15.72
CA LEU A 147 -10.94 0.29 -15.71
C LEU A 147 -9.47 0.64 -15.43
N MET A 148 -8.94 1.69 -16.07
CA MET A 148 -7.54 2.11 -15.92
C MET A 148 -7.15 2.45 -14.47
N PRO A 149 -7.88 3.31 -13.74
CA PRO A 149 -7.54 3.64 -12.35
C PRO A 149 -7.68 2.43 -11.44
N ILE A 150 -8.64 1.54 -11.67
CA ILE A 150 -8.77 0.31 -10.88
C ILE A 150 -7.57 -0.62 -11.16
N ALA A 151 -7.22 -0.84 -12.41
CA ALA A 151 -6.09 -1.70 -12.78
C ALA A 151 -4.77 -1.16 -12.20
N VAL A 152 -4.51 0.14 -12.33
CA VAL A 152 -3.20 0.70 -11.95
C VAL A 152 -3.14 1.04 -10.45
N LEU A 153 -4.18 1.62 -9.86
CA LEU A 153 -4.15 2.05 -8.45
C LEU A 153 -4.50 0.94 -7.45
N TYR A 154 -5.15 -0.15 -7.88
CA TYR A 154 -5.49 -1.27 -7.01
C TYR A 154 -4.74 -2.57 -7.34
N VAL A 155 -4.69 -3.00 -8.61
CA VAL A 155 -4.07 -4.30 -8.96
C VAL A 155 -2.55 -4.27 -8.79
N LEU A 156 -1.87 -3.18 -9.15
CA LEU A 156 -0.41 -3.07 -8.94
C LEU A 156 -0.03 -3.15 -7.44
N PRO A 157 -0.61 -2.34 -6.53
CA PRO A 157 -0.35 -2.50 -5.09
C PRO A 157 -0.71 -3.88 -4.55
N ALA A 158 -1.79 -4.50 -5.06
CA ALA A 158 -2.17 -5.86 -4.68
C ALA A 158 -1.10 -6.87 -5.07
N GLY A 159 -0.53 -6.76 -6.26
CA GLY A 159 0.58 -7.58 -6.73
C GLY A 159 1.81 -7.42 -5.83
N ILE A 160 2.19 -6.18 -5.49
CA ILE A 160 3.33 -5.92 -4.59
C ILE A 160 3.10 -6.56 -3.22
N CYS A 161 1.92 -6.36 -2.61
CA CYS A 161 1.57 -6.98 -1.34
C CYS A 161 1.55 -8.52 -1.40
N ALA A 162 1.08 -9.11 -2.50
CA ALA A 162 1.06 -10.56 -2.68
C ALA A 162 2.48 -11.13 -2.76
N VAL A 163 3.39 -10.45 -3.48
CA VAL A 163 4.81 -10.82 -3.54
C VAL A 163 5.47 -10.71 -2.16
N GLU A 164 5.22 -9.63 -1.41
CA GLU A 164 5.74 -9.50 -0.03
C GLU A 164 5.29 -10.68 0.85
N ILE A 165 4.00 -11.06 0.79
CA ILE A 165 3.47 -12.20 1.56
C ILE A 165 4.11 -13.51 1.10
N ALA A 166 4.24 -13.73 -0.21
CA ALA A 166 4.85 -14.94 -0.77
C ALA A 166 6.31 -15.09 -0.36
N VAL A 167 7.09 -14.00 -0.34
CA VAL A 167 8.47 -13.99 0.13
C VAL A 167 8.56 -14.35 1.61
N GLU A 168 7.68 -13.80 2.46
CA GLU A 168 7.66 -14.12 3.89
C GLU A 168 7.20 -15.56 4.18
N LEU A 169 6.26 -16.08 3.38
CA LEU A 169 5.87 -17.49 3.42
C LEU A 169 7.05 -18.40 3.05
N TRP A 170 7.82 -18.04 2.02
CA TRP A 170 8.96 -18.83 1.58
C TRP A 170 10.08 -18.85 2.65
N LYS A 171 10.40 -17.71 3.26
CA LYS A 171 11.35 -17.63 4.38
C LYS A 171 10.90 -18.45 5.60
N GLY A 172 9.60 -18.49 5.87
CA GLY A 172 9.04 -19.30 6.96
C GLY A 172 9.10 -20.81 6.70
N GLN A 173 9.24 -21.25 5.45
CA GLN A 173 9.38 -22.66 5.06
C GLN A 173 10.83 -23.12 4.96
N THR A 174 11.81 -22.23 4.78
CA THR A 174 13.23 -22.62 4.82
C THR A 174 13.61 -22.97 6.26
N PRO A 175 13.96 -24.24 6.58
CA PRO A 175 14.50 -24.56 7.88
C PRO A 175 15.78 -23.76 8.07
N VAL A 176 15.82 -22.93 9.11
CA VAL A 176 17.08 -22.34 9.57
C VAL A 176 18.00 -23.52 9.83
N ARG A 177 19.00 -23.75 8.95
CA ARG A 177 20.08 -24.67 9.25
C ARG A 177 20.74 -24.13 10.50
N LEU A 178 20.36 -24.68 11.65
CA LEU A 178 21.15 -24.61 12.86
C LEU A 178 22.54 -25.08 12.46
N LYS A 179 23.46 -24.12 12.41
CA LYS A 179 24.88 -24.37 12.29
C LYS A 179 25.24 -25.20 13.53
N LYS A 180 25.32 -26.52 13.37
CA LYS A 180 25.80 -27.42 14.42
C LYS A 180 27.26 -27.08 14.71
N GLY A 181 27.54 -26.97 16.02
CA GLY A 181 28.81 -27.21 16.72
C GLY A 181 30.09 -26.93 15.97
#